data_AF-A0A1V4QEW2-F1
#
_entry.id   AF-A0A1V4QEW2-F1
#
_cell.length_a   1.000
_cell.length_b   1.000
_cell.length_c   1.000
_cell.angle_alpha   90.00
_cell.angle_beta   90.00
_cell.angle_gamma   90.00
#
_symmetry.space_group_name_H-M   'P 1'
#
loop_
_entity.id
_entity.type
_entity.pdbx_description
1 polymer ?
#
loop_
_entity_poly.entity_id
_entity_poly.type
_entity_poly.pdbx_seq_one_letter_code
_entity_poly.pdbx_strand_id
1 'polypeptide(L)' 'CKLVEKLEGEVIGCAFVIDLTYLGGKERLKEYDVYTLIEY' A
#
# COMPACT_ATOMS: atom_id res chain seq x y z
N CYS A 1 1.92 6.82 2.49
CA CYS A 1 3.39 6.80 2.47
C CYS A 1 3.98 8.16 2.85
N LYS A 2 3.67 8.64 4.06
CA LYS A 2 3.93 10.03 4.48
C LYS A 2 5.40 10.41 4.60
N LEU A 3 6.29 9.45 4.87
CA LEU A 3 7.71 9.72 5.00
C LEU A 3 8.35 10.01 3.64
N VAL A 4 7.98 9.26 2.60
CA VAL A 4 8.47 9.45 1.23
C VAL A 4 7.99 10.79 0.69
N GLU A 5 6.71 11.12 0.88
CA GLU A 5 6.12 12.40 0.47
C GLU A 5 6.79 13.61 1.15
N LYS A 6 7.14 13.48 2.44
CA LYS A 6 7.88 14.53 3.17
C LYS A 6 9.29 14.78 2.65
N LEU A 7 9.86 13.81 1.96
CA LEU A 7 11.18 13.90 1.32
C LEU A 7 11.06 14.29 -0.17
N GLU A 8 9.92 14.84 -0.57
CA GLU A 8 9.60 15.23 -1.96
C GLU A 8 9.59 14.05 -2.94
N GLY A 9 9.50 12.82 -2.44
CA GLY A 9 9.36 11.61 -3.24
C GLY A 9 7.92 11.35 -3.64
N GLU A 10 7.71 10.95 -4.89
CA GLU A 10 6.41 10.50 -5.39
C GLU A 10 6.22 9.00 -5.14
N VAL A 11 5.07 8.62 -4.60
CA VAL A 11 4.72 7.21 -4.34
C VAL A 11 3.78 6.74 -5.43
N ILE A 12 4.33 6.02 -6.42
CA ILE A 12 3.55 5.50 -7.54
C ILE A 12 2.73 4.24 -7.18
N GLY A 13 3.03 3.58 -6.06
CA GLY A 13 2.34 2.38 -5.60
C GLY A 13 3.01 1.68 -4.43
N CYS A 14 2.36 0.64 -3.90
CA CYS A 14 2.83 -0.22 -2.83
C CYS A 14 2.62 -1.69 -3.22
N ALA A 15 3.66 -2.52 -3.15
CA ALA A 15 3.57 -3.94 -3.47
C ALA A 15 3.82 -4.81 -2.22
N PHE A 16 2.96 -5.80 -2.01
CA PHE A 16 3.03 -6.74 -0.89
C PHE A 16 3.05 -8.18 -1.40
N VAL A 17 3.71 -9.08 -0.67
CA VAL A 17 3.65 -10.51 -0.99
C VAL A 17 2.34 -11.13 -0.53
N ILE A 18 1.85 -10.73 0.65
CA ILE A 18 0.62 -11.24 1.26
C ILE A 18 -0.21 -10.06 1.76
N ASP A 19 -1.50 -10.05 1.45
CA ASP A 19 -2.51 -9.16 2.02
C ASP A 19 -3.49 -9.99 2.86
N LEU A 20 -3.59 -9.64 4.14
CA LEU A 20 -4.56 -10.19 5.07
C LEU A 20 -5.80 -9.29 5.00
N THR A 21 -6.69 -9.58 4.06
CA THR A 21 -7.85 -8.77 3.68
C THR A 21 -8.77 -8.47 4.87
N TYR A 22 -8.90 -9.41 5.82
CA TYR A 22 -9.69 -9.23 7.04
C TYR A 22 -9.16 -8.15 7.99
N LEU A 23 -7.91 -7.70 7.82
CA LEU A 23 -7.33 -6.60 8.59
C LEU A 23 -7.59 -5.21 7.97
N GLY A 24 -8.18 -5.13 6.78
CA GLY A 24 -8.49 -3.85 6.12
C GLY A 24 -7.26 -3.02 5.74
N GLY A 25 -6.12 -3.67 5.44
CA GLY A 25 -4.86 -2.99 5.12
C GLY A 25 -4.98 -2.07 3.89
N LYS A 26 -5.63 -2.56 2.82
CA LYS A 26 -5.85 -1.80 1.58
C LYS A 26 -6.63 -0.51 1.77
N GLU A 27 -7.62 -0.46 2.67
CA GLU A 27 -8.39 0.76 2.93
C GLU A 27 -7.54 1.91 3.48
N ARG A 28 -6.50 1.57 4.26
CA ARG A 28 -5.53 2.55 4.77
C ARG A 28 -4.59 3.07 3.69
N LEU A 29 -4.50 2.38 2.56
CA LEU A 29 -3.63 2.68 1.43
C LEU A 29 -4.42 3.02 0.16
N LYS A 30 -5.72 3.33 0.27
CA LYS A 30 -6.62 3.61 -0.86
C LYS A 30 -6.18 4.75 -1.79
N GLU A 31 -5.25 5.60 -1.34
CA GLU A 31 -4.69 6.71 -2.12
C GLU A 31 -3.50 6.27 -2.99
N TYR A 32 -3.06 5.01 -2.87
CA TYR A 32 -1.94 4.44 -3.60
C TYR A 32 -2.40 3.22 -4.38
N ASP A 33 -1.75 2.95 -5.51
CA ASP A 33 -1.95 1.69 -6.22
C ASP A 33 -1.34 0.55 -5.40
N VAL A 34 -2.16 -0.41 -4.95
CA VAL A 34 -1.73 -1.52 -4.10
C VAL A 34 -1.77 -2.81 -4.89
N TYR A 35 -0.61 -3.45 -5.02
CA TYR A 35 -0.46 -4.76 -5.65
C TYR A 35 -0.11 -5.83 -4.62
N THR A 36 -0.75 -7.00 -4.73
CA THR A 36 -0.48 -8.14 -3.84
C THR A 36 -0.37 -9.44 -4.63
N LEU A 37 0.57 -10.32 -4.25
CA LEU A 37 0.69 -11.65 -4.86
C LEU A 37 -0.29 -12.70 -4.31
N ILE A 38 -0.62 -12.64 -3.02
CA ILE A 38 -1.51 -13.61 -2.34
C ILE A 38 -2.46 -12.87 -1.38
N GLU A 39 -3.74 -13.21 -1.41
CA GLU A 39 -4.79 -12.62 -0.57
C GLU A 39 -5.42 -13.68 0.36
N TYR A 40 -5.60 -13.33 1.64
CA TYR A 40 -6.21 -14.17 2.69
C TYR A 40 -7.21 -13.43 3.57
#